data_AF-A0A953RXX0-F1
#
_entry.id   AF-A0A953RXX0-F1
#
_cell.length_a   1.000
_cell.length_b   1.000
_cell.length_c   1.000
_cell.angle_alpha   90.00
_cell.angle_beta   90.00
_cell.angle_gamma   90.00
#
_symmetry.space_group_name_H-M   'P 1'
#
loop_
_entity.id
_entity.type
_entity.pdbx_description
1 polymer ?
#
loop_
_entity_poly.entity_id
_entity_poly.type
_entity_poly.pdbx_seq_one_letter_code
_entity_poly.pdbx_strand_id
1 'polypeptide(L)' 'MIRNVPRTDVYLKVELDLDPKEKPERVAAEICRTIRRIYGVRKAEVSSMVERDES' A
#
# COMPACT_ATOMS: atom_id res chain seq x y z
N MET A 1 -32.88 8.05 3.33
CA MET A 1 -32.29 8.25 1.98
C MET A 1 -30.90 7.61 1.99
N ILE A 2 -30.70 6.48 1.31
CA ILE A 2 -29.37 5.83 1.25
C ILE A 2 -28.56 6.60 0.22
N ARG A 3 -27.51 7.33 0.64
CA ARG A 3 -26.54 7.91 -0.31
C ARG A 3 -25.73 6.77 -0.90
N ASN A 4 -25.91 6.50 -2.20
CA ASN A 4 -25.02 5.61 -2.93
C ASN A 4 -23.70 6.36 -3.18
N VAL A 5 -22.74 6.21 -2.26
CA VAL A 5 -21.40 6.81 -2.43
C VAL A 5 -20.64 5.95 -3.41
N PRO A 6 -20.24 6.47 -4.58
CA PRO A 6 -19.47 5.71 -5.55
C PRO A 6 -18.16 5.21 -4.92
N ARG A 7 -17.81 3.96 -5.22
CA ARG A 7 -16.52 3.39 -4.82
C ARG A 7 -15.50 3.77 -5.88
N THR A 8 -14.34 4.25 -5.43
CA THR A 8 -13.21 4.61 -6.30
C THR A 8 -11.99 3.90 -5.78
N ASP A 9 -11.34 3.13 -6.66
CA ASP A 9 -10.07 2.49 -6.37
C ASP A 9 -8.94 3.40 -6.85
N VAL A 10 -7.88 3.51 -6.04
CA VAL A 10 -6.69 4.30 -6.34
C VAL A 10 -5.49 3.38 -6.32
N TYR A 11 -4.71 3.39 -7.42
CA TYR A 11 -3.48 2.61 -7.55
C TYR A 11 -2.28 3.50 -7.22
N LEU A 12 -1.55 3.12 -6.19
CA LEU A 12 -0.35 3.84 -5.75
C LEU A 12 0.88 2.99 -6.07
N LYS A 13 1.82 3.55 -6.84
CA LYS A 13 3.17 3.00 -6.96
C LYS A 13 4.04 3.63 -5.88
N VAL A 14 4.68 2.80 -5.06
CA VAL A 14 5.59 3.24 -4.00
C VAL A 14 6.95 2.63 -4.28
N GLU A 15 7.98 3.46 -4.32
CA GLU A 15 9.38 3.04 -4.40
C GLU A 15 10.04 3.40 -3.06
N LEU A 16 10.83 2.47 -2.53
CA LEU A 16 11.42 2.56 -1.20
C LEU A 16 12.76 1.82 -1.21
N ASP A 17 13.76 2.44 -0.60
CA ASP A 17 15.04 1.81 -0.30
C ASP A 17 14.92 1.14 1.07
N LEU A 18 15.19 -0.16 1.12
CA LEU A 18 15.08 -0.96 2.33
C LEU A 18 16.46 -1.33 2.85
N ASP A 19 16.59 -1.36 4.18
CA ASP A 19 17.73 -2.05 4.78
C ASP A 19 17.66 -3.54 4.38
N PRO A 20 18.78 -4.18 3.99
CA PRO A 20 18.81 -5.59 3.60
C PRO A 20 18.26 -6.57 4.67
N LYS A 21 18.15 -6.13 5.93
CA LYS A 21 17.56 -6.91 7.03
C LYS A 21 16.04 -6.81 7.10
N GLU A 22 15.44 -5.82 6.45
CA GLU A 22 13.99 -5.67 6.40
C GLU A 22 13.39 -6.60 5.35
N LYS A 23 12.23 -7.17 5.68
CA LYS A 23 11.45 -7.96 4.74
C LYS A 23 10.50 -7.03 3.99
N PRO A 24 10.59 -6.91 2.65
CA PRO A 24 9.72 -6.02 1.87
C PRO A 24 8.23 -6.22 2.14
N GLU A 25 7.79 -7.46 2.36
CA GLU A 25 6.39 -7.77 2.64
C GLU A 25 5.92 -7.20 3.98
N ARG A 26 6.81 -7.15 4.97
CA ARG A 26 6.50 -6.57 6.28
C ARG A 26 6.30 -5.07 6.15
N VAL A 27 7.16 -4.39 5.41
CA VAL A 27 7.07 -2.94 5.17
C VAL A 27 5.82 -2.62 4.35
N ALA A 28 5.55 -3.38 3.29
CA ALA A 28 4.34 -3.21 2.47
C ALA A 28 3.05 -3.41 3.29
N ALA A 29 3.05 -4.37 4.22
CA ALA A 29 1.93 -4.57 5.14
C ALA A 29 1.75 -3.40 6.12
N GLU A 30 2.84 -2.80 6.61
CA GLU A 30 2.78 -1.58 7.44
C GLU A 30 2.27 -0.38 6.65
N ILE A 31 2.69 -0.20 5.40
CA ILE A 31 2.17 0.86 4.52
C ILE A 31 0.66 0.70 4.35
N CYS A 32 0.18 -0.52 4.04
CA CYS A 32 -1.26 -0.80 3.95
C CYS A 32 -2.00 -0.51 5.26
N ARG A 33 -1.43 -0.87 6.42
CA ARG A 33 -2.01 -0.57 7.74
C ARG A 33 -2.09 0.94 7.97
N THR A 34 -1.03 1.67 7.63
CA THR A 34 -0.91 3.10 7.83
C THR A 34 -1.92 3.86 6.96
N ILE A 35 -2.05 3.50 5.68
CA ILE A 35 -3.02 4.14 4.77
C ILE A 35 -4.46 3.91 5.27
N ARG A 36 -4.80 2.69 5.70
CA ARG A 36 -6.11 2.39 6.32
C ARG A 36 -6.36 3.25 7.56
N ARG A 37 -5.35 3.40 8.41
CA ARG A 37 -5.46 4.16 9.67
C ARG A 37 -5.58 5.67 9.43
N ILE A 38 -4.73 6.25 8.59
CA ILE A 38 -4.65 7.70 8.40
C ILE A 38 -5.80 8.22 7.54
N TYR A 39 -6.13 7.52 6.45
CA TYR A 39 -7.09 7.98 5.46
C TYR A 39 -8.47 7.31 5.59
N GLY A 40 -8.65 6.36 6.52
CA GLY A 40 -9.92 5.67 6.71
C GLY A 40 -10.38 4.89 5.48
N VAL A 41 -9.46 4.47 4.59
CA VAL A 41 -9.82 3.73 3.39
C VAL A 41 -10.43 2.39 3.75
N ARG A 42 -11.45 1.98 2.99
CA ARG A 42 -12.19 0.72 3.23
C ARG A 42 -11.32 -0.51 3.03
N LYS A 43 -10.39 -0.47 2.09
CA LYS A 43 -9.45 -1.53 1.77
C LYS A 43 -8.12 -0.89 1.34
N ALA A 44 -7.03 -1.56 1.64
CA ALA A 44 -5.70 -1.28 1.08
C ALA A 44 -5.06 -2.65 0.83
N GLU A 45 -4.38 -2.85 -0.29
CA GLU A 45 -3.73 -4.12 -0.58
C GLU A 45 -2.48 -3.90 -1.43
N VAL A 46 -1.54 -4.82 -1.32
CA VAL A 46 -0.38 -4.87 -2.19
C VAL A 46 -0.83 -5.60 -3.46
N SER A 47 -0.89 -4.91 -4.59
CA SER A 47 -1.27 -5.49 -5.88
C SER A 47 -0.08 -6.12 -6.62
N SER A 48 1.12 -5.60 -6.41
CA SER A 48 2.37 -6.12 -6.97
C SER A 48 3.57 -5.66 -6.14
N MET A 49 4.65 -6.44 -6.18
CA MET A 49 5.93 -6.11 -5.57
C MET A 49 7.03 -6.46 -6.57
N VAL A 50 7.93 -5.51 -6.83
CA VAL A 50 9.04 -5.68 -7.79
C VAL A 50 10.30 -5.22 -7.09
N GLU A 51 11.24 -6.14 -6.91
CA GLU A 51 12.59 -5.82 -6.46
C GLU A 51 13.40 -5.38 -7.67
N ARG A 52 14.22 -4.33 -7.49
CA ARG A 52 15.14 -3.83 -8.51
C ARG A 52 16.55 -4.03 -8.00
N ASP A 53 17.37 -4.69 -8.81
CA ASP A 53 18.81 -4.71 -8.59
C ASP A 53 19.36 -3.31 -8.92
N GLU A 54 20.20 -2.77 -8.03
CA GLU A 54 20.98 -1.55 -8.33
C GLU A 54 21.84 -1.86 -9.57
N SER A 55 21.59 -1.15 -10.68
CA SER A 55 22.40 -1.21 -11.90
C SER A 55 23.53 -0.20 -11.88
#